data_AF-A0A7C4PYQ2-F1
#
_entry.id   AF-A0A7C4PYQ2-F1
#
_cell.length_a   1.000
_cell.length_b   1.000
_cell.length_c   1.000
_cell.angle_alpha   90.00
_cell.angle_beta   90.00
_cell.angle_gamma   90.00
#
_symmetry.space_group_name_H-M   'P 1'
#
loop_
_entity.id
_entity.type
_entity.pdbx_description
1 polymer ?
#
loop_
_entity_poly.entity_id
_entity_poly.type
_entity_poly.pdbx_seq_one_letter_code
_entity_poly.pdbx_strand_id
1 'polypeptide(L)' 'KNAKKIATVDATTIAVKEIGTPITNTAILGALIKATNIVKLESIENVVKERFRREIAEKNIKAIREAFRQTIVFER' A
#
# COMPACT_ATOMS: atom_id res chain seq x y z
N LYS A 1 14.81 -22.42 -3.57
CA LYS A 1 13.48 -21.93 -3.98
C LYS A 1 13.67 -20.56 -4.63
N ASN A 2 13.46 -20.43 -5.94
CA ASN A 2 13.55 -19.14 -6.62
C ASN A 2 12.14 -18.51 -6.70
N ALA A 3 11.99 -17.28 -6.23
CA ALA A 3 10.74 -16.54 -6.39
C ALA A 3 10.52 -16.21 -7.87
N LYS A 4 9.32 -16.50 -8.40
CA LYS A 4 8.93 -16.17 -9.79
C LYS A 4 8.56 -14.69 -9.97
N LYS A 5 8.09 -14.06 -8.89
CA LYS A 5 7.72 -12.65 -8.82
C LYS A 5 8.24 -12.06 -7.52
N ILE A 6 8.89 -10.91 -7.59
CA ILE A 6 9.38 -10.13 -6.45
C ILE A 6 8.82 -8.72 -6.58
N ALA A 7 8.29 -8.16 -5.50
CA ALA A 7 7.84 -6.78 -5.46
C ALA A 7 8.54 -6.03 -4.32
N THR A 8 8.96 -4.79 -4.59
CA THR A 8 9.70 -3.96 -3.63
C THR A 8 9.13 -2.55 -3.57
N VAL A 9 9.10 -1.97 -2.37
CA VAL A 9 8.72 -0.57 -2.13
C VAL A 9 9.38 -0.08 -0.83
N ASP A 10 9.71 1.20 -0.76
CA ASP A 10 10.11 1.84 0.50
C ASP A 10 8.87 2.24 1.32
N ALA A 11 8.25 1.24 1.95
CA ALA A 11 7.03 1.45 2.74
C ALA A 11 7.27 2.33 3.98
N THR A 12 8.48 2.34 4.53
CA THR A 12 8.82 3.12 5.73
C THR A 12 8.80 4.61 5.42
N THR A 13 9.48 5.03 4.35
CA THR A 13 9.48 6.44 3.92
C THR A 13 8.07 6.91 3.59
N ILE A 14 7.27 6.07 2.91
CA ILE A 14 5.87 6.39 2.60
C ILE A 14 5.03 6.56 3.88
N ALA A 15 5.16 5.65 4.84
CA ALA A 15 4.41 5.70 6.09
C ALA A 15 4.75 6.97 6.89
N VAL A 16 6.04 7.30 7.01
CA VAL A 16 6.48 8.53 7.69
C VAL A 16 5.93 9.77 6.99
N LYS A 17 5.98 9.82 5.64
CA LYS A 17 5.50 10.97 4.86
C LYS A 17 3.98 11.18 4.96
N GLU A 18 3.19 10.12 4.83
CA GLU A 18 1.73 10.23 4.70
C GLU A 18 0.98 10.06 6.02
N ILE A 19 1.51 9.24 6.94
CA ILE A 19 0.87 8.89 8.22
C ILE A 19 1.55 9.63 9.39
N GLY A 20 2.83 9.99 9.26
CA GLY A 20 3.63 10.63 10.31
C GLY A 20 4.33 9.65 11.26
N THR A 21 4.14 8.35 11.07
CA THR A 21 4.76 7.29 11.89
C THR A 21 5.22 6.14 10.98
N PRO A 22 6.24 5.34 11.37
CA PRO A 22 6.77 4.26 10.54
C PRO A 22 5.89 2.98 10.57
N ILE A 23 4.57 3.13 10.55
CA ILE A 23 3.62 2.01 10.52
C ILE A 23 3.32 1.68 9.05
N THR A 24 3.92 0.60 8.54
CA THR A 24 4.02 0.33 7.10
C THR A 24 2.91 -0.55 6.53
N ASN A 25 2.02 -1.09 7.35
CA ASN A 25 1.02 -2.08 6.94
C ASN A 25 0.13 -1.60 5.76
N THR A 26 -0.36 -0.36 5.77
CA THR A 26 -1.21 0.17 4.71
C THR A 26 -0.44 0.48 3.44
N ALA A 27 0.81 0.94 3.55
CA ALA A 27 1.71 1.02 2.39
C ALA A 27 1.95 -0.39 1.78
N ILE A 28 2.21 -1.40 2.60
CA ILE A 28 2.39 -2.80 2.14
C ILE A 28 1.12 -3.33 1.46
N LEU A 29 -0.08 -2.96 1.91
CA LEU A 29 -1.32 -3.30 1.19
C LEU A 29 -1.34 -2.74 -0.23
N GLY A 30 -0.94 -1.48 -0.42
CA GLY A 30 -0.79 -0.89 -1.76
C GLY A 30 0.16 -1.70 -2.65
N ALA A 31 1.29 -2.11 -2.11
CA ALA A 31 2.27 -2.94 -2.81
C ALA A 31 1.75 -4.33 -3.17
N LEU A 32 1.04 -4.97 -2.24
CA LEU A 32 0.41 -6.28 -2.45
C LEU A 32 -0.58 -6.23 -3.61
N ILE A 33 -1.45 -5.21 -3.63
CA ILE A 33 -2.44 -5.04 -4.69
C ILE A 33 -1.74 -4.85 -6.04
N LYS A 34 -0.69 -4.01 -6.10
CA LYS A 34 0.11 -3.81 -7.33
C LYS A 34 0.74 -5.10 -7.85
N ALA A 35 1.32 -5.91 -6.95
CA ALA A 35 2.04 -7.11 -7.32
C ALA A 35 1.12 -8.27 -7.77
N THR A 36 -0.10 -8.32 -7.23
CA THR A 36 -0.96 -9.50 -7.34
C THR A 36 -2.26 -9.25 -8.10
N ASN A 37 -2.74 -7.99 -8.17
CA ASN A 37 -4.02 -7.61 -8.76
C ASN A 37 -5.22 -8.42 -8.22
N ILE A 38 -5.13 -8.93 -6.98
CA ILE A 38 -6.15 -9.82 -6.37
C ILE A 38 -7.47 -9.10 -6.09
N VAL A 39 -7.43 -7.79 -5.94
CA VAL A 39 -8.58 -6.91 -5.70
C VAL A 39 -8.34 -5.57 -6.36
N LYS A 40 -9.41 -4.80 -6.58
CA LYS A 40 -9.31 -3.41 -7.05
C LYS A 40 -8.77 -2.50 -5.94
N LEU A 41 -8.00 -1.49 -6.31
CA LEU A 41 -7.45 -0.52 -5.36
C LEU A 41 -8.59 0.23 -4.63
N GLU A 42 -9.63 0.61 -5.37
CA GLU A 42 -10.79 1.34 -4.87
C GLU A 42 -11.57 0.54 -3.81
N SER A 43 -11.60 -0.80 -3.93
CA SER A 43 -12.24 -1.67 -2.94
C SER A 43 -11.56 -1.55 -1.57
N ILE A 44 -10.23 -1.51 -1.53
CA ILE A 44 -9.48 -1.35 -0.29
C ILE A 44 -9.64 0.07 0.26
N GLU A 45 -9.68 1.08 -0.58
CA GLU A 45 -9.92 2.47 -0.14
C GLU A 45 -11.28 2.63 0.53
N ASN A 46 -12.33 1.98 0.02
CA ASN A 46 -13.66 2.01 0.63
C ASN A 46 -13.66 1.34 2.00
N VAL A 47 -13.05 0.16 2.14
CA VAL A 47 -12.92 -0.52 3.44
C VAL A 47 -12.13 0.33 4.46
N VAL A 48 -11.09 1.03 4.01
CA VAL A 48 -10.31 1.93 4.89
C VAL A 48 -11.15 3.13 5.35
N LYS A 49 -12.00 3.69 4.47
CA LYS A 49 -12.95 4.76 4.84
C LYS A 49 -14.00 4.29 5.85
N GLU A 50 -14.47 3.05 5.74
CA GLU A 50 -15.44 2.47 6.67
C GLU A 50 -14.81 2.13 8.03
N ARG A 51 -13.56 1.66 8.02
CA ARG A 51 -12.87 1.18 9.22
C ARG A 51 -12.32 2.29 10.11
N PHE A 52 -11.86 3.40 9.54
CA PHE A 52 -11.13 4.44 10.26
C PHE A 52 -11.87 5.78 10.26
N ARG A 53 -11.60 6.60 11.29
CA ARG A 53 -12.07 8.01 11.31
C ARG A 53 -11.49 8.76 10.10
N ARG A 54 -12.27 9.69 9.55
CA ARG A 54 -11.98 10.40 8.29
C ARG A 54 -10.51 10.80 8.12
N GLU A 55 -9.93 11.51 9.08
CA GLU A 55 -8.54 12.00 8.98
C GLU A 55 -7.52 10.85 8.88
N ILE A 56 -7.70 9.79 9.68
CA ILE A 56 -6.83 8.60 9.68
C ILE A 56 -7.04 7.83 8.37
N ALA A 57 -8.29 7.71 7.91
CA ALA A 57 -8.60 7.05 6.65
C ALA A 57 -7.91 7.74 5.47
N GLU A 58 -7.96 9.07 5.39
CA GLU A 58 -7.33 9.85 4.32
C GLU A 58 -5.81 9.65 4.28
N LYS A 59 -5.13 9.69 5.43
CA LYS A 59 -3.68 9.42 5.52
C LYS A 59 -3.33 8.00 5.06
N ASN A 60 -4.09 7.01 5.51
CA ASN A 60 -3.87 5.61 5.12
C ASN A 60 -4.13 5.37 3.62
N ILE A 61 -5.17 6.00 3.05
CA ILE A 61 -5.46 5.91 1.62
C ILE A 61 -4.33 6.54 0.79
N LYS A 62 -3.77 7.67 1.22
CA LYS A 62 -2.59 8.26 0.56
C LYS A 62 -1.40 7.30 0.60
N ALA A 63 -1.11 6.69 1.75
CA ALA A 63 -0.04 5.70 1.87
C ALA A 63 -0.25 4.48 0.96
N ILE A 64 -1.48 3.95 0.89
CA ILE A 64 -1.86 2.85 0.00
C ILE A 64 -1.62 3.22 -1.46
N ARG A 65 -2.11 4.39 -1.91
CA ARG A 65 -1.97 4.86 -3.29
C ARG A 65 -0.52 5.11 -3.66
N GLU A 66 0.26 5.74 -2.77
CA GLU A 66 1.67 6.02 -3.00
C GLU A 66 2.46 4.70 -3.13
N ALA A 67 2.25 3.75 -2.23
CA ALA A 67 2.92 2.48 -2.30
C ALA A 67 2.51 1.67 -3.54
N PHE A 68 1.23 1.68 -3.92
CA PHE A 68 0.78 1.06 -5.17
C PHE A 68 1.50 1.63 -6.40
N ARG A 69 1.72 2.94 -6.46
CA ARG A 69 2.45 3.59 -7.56
C ARG A 69 3.95 3.31 -7.54
N GLN A 70 4.58 3.37 -6.36
CA GLN A 70 6.03 3.23 -6.21
C GLN A 70 6.51 1.77 -6.21
N THR A 71 5.60 0.80 -6.05
CA THR A 71 5.97 -0.62 -6.04
C THR A 71 6.50 -1.05 -7.40
N ILE A 72 7.75 -1.51 -7.40
CA ILE A 72 8.39 -2.12 -8.56
C ILE A 72 8.18 -3.62 -8.49
N VAL A 73 7.70 -4.21 -9.58
CA VAL A 73 7.43 -5.64 -9.69
C VAL A 73 8.42 -6.24 -10.69
N PHE A 74 9.19 -7.22 -10.24
CA PHE A 74 10.12 -8.01 -11.02
C PHE A 74 9.51 -9.38 -11.28
N GLU A 75 9.35 -9.74 -12.54
CA GLU A 75 8.88 -11.06 -12.97
C GLU A 75 9.97 -11.73 -13.81
N ARG A 76 10.16 -13.03 -13.60
CA ARG A 76 11.03 -13.88 -14.41
C ARG A 76 10.23 -14.63 -15.46
#